data_AF-A0A3S4LQI3-F1
#
_entry.id   AF-A0A3S4LQI3-F1
#
_cell.length_a   1.000
_cell.length_b   1.000
_cell.length_c   1.000
_cell.angle_alpha   90.00
_cell.angle_beta   90.00
_cell.angle_gamma   90.00
#
_symmetry.space_group_name_H-M   'P 1'
#
loop_
_entity.id
_entity.type
_entity.pdbx_description
1 polymer ?
#
loop_
_entity_poly.entity_id
_entity_poly.type
_entity_poly.pdbx_seq_one_letter_code
_entity_poly.pdbx_strand_id
1 'polypeptide(L)'
;MADASACIGCRTCEVACVVSHQEQQNSAAVTTADFVPRIRVIKEDSFTTATVCHQCEDAPCANVCPVQAIRRDRGHIFVTSIALHWL
;
A
#
# COMPACT_ATOMS: atom_id res chain seq x y z
N MET A 1 13.48 4.57 -6.57
CA MET A 1 13.22 3.20 -6.08
C MET A 1 13.92 3.04 -4.74
N ALA A 2 13.34 2.28 -3.80
CA ALA A 2 13.98 2.02 -2.51
C ALA A 2 15.17 1.06 -2.68
N ASP A 3 16.24 1.30 -1.93
CA ASP A 3 17.41 0.40 -1.85
C ASP A 3 17.20 -0.60 -0.71
N ALA A 4 17.06 -1.88 -1.06
CA ALA A 4 16.87 -2.94 -0.07
C ALA A 4 18.12 -3.18 0.78
N SER A 5 19.32 -2.89 0.28
CA SER A 5 20.57 -3.10 1.02
C SER A 5 20.71 -2.15 2.21
N ALA A 6 20.06 -0.99 2.16
CA ALA A 6 20.00 -0.02 3.25
C ALA A 6 18.81 -0.25 4.21
N CYS A 7 17.92 -1.21 3.92
CA CYS A 7 16.72 -1.43 4.72
C CYS A 7 17.05 -2.20 6.01
N ILE A 8 16.90 -1.54 7.16
CA ILE A 8 17.14 -2.15 8.48
C ILE A 8 15.86 -2.74 9.12
N GLY A 9 14.72 -2.64 8.44
CA GLY A 9 13.45 -3.17 8.93
C GLY A 9 12.84 -2.39 10.10
N CYS A 10 13.07 -1.07 10.17
CA CYS A 10 12.57 -0.22 11.24
C CYS A 10 11.04 0.01 11.22
N ARG A 11 10.35 -0.39 10.14
CA ARG A 11 8.90 -0.26 9.95
C ARG A 11 8.34 1.18 9.96
N THR A 12 9.19 2.20 10.02
CA THR A 12 8.76 3.60 9.94
C THR A 12 8.01 3.91 8.65
N CYS A 13 8.35 3.24 7.54
CA CYS A 13 7.61 3.37 6.28
C CYS A 13 6.17 2.83 6.35
N GLU A 14 5.90 1.80 7.16
CA GLU A 14 4.55 1.28 7.39
C GLU A 14 3.72 2.30 8.18
N VAL A 15 4.28 2.82 9.28
CA VAL A 15 3.64 3.87 10.11
C VAL A 15 3.36 5.11 9.27
N ALA A 16 4.34 5.61 8.53
CA ALA A 16 4.18 6.77 7.67
C ALA A 16 3.07 6.57 6.63
N CYS A 17 2.96 5.36 6.06
CA CYS A 17 1.90 5.02 5.12
C CYS A 17 0.51 5.10 5.77
N VAL A 18 0.32 4.51 6.95
CA VAL A 18 -0.96 4.56 7.67
C VAL A 18 -1.31 6.01 8.01
N VAL A 19 -0.39 6.73 8.64
CA VAL A 19 -0.61 8.12 9.07
C VAL A 19 -0.97 9.03 7.88
N SER A 20 -0.29 8.88 6.73
CA SER A 20 -0.58 9.67 5.54
C SER A 20 -1.99 9.45 4.97
N HIS A 21 -2.61 8.31 5.29
CA HIS A 21 -3.93 7.91 4.82
C HIS A 21 -5.02 7.96 5.91
N GLN A 22 -4.72 8.56 7.07
CA GLN A 22 -5.71 8.91 8.09
C GLN A 22 -6.19 10.34 7.89
N GLU A 23 -7.43 10.63 8.27
CA GLU A 23 -7.98 11.99 8.17
C GLU A 23 -7.21 12.98 9.05
N GLN A 24 -6.85 12.58 10.27
CA GLN A 24 -6.18 13.43 11.25
C GLN A 24 -4.67 13.53 11.01
N GLN A 25 -4.09 12.66 10.16
CA GLN A 25 -2.66 12.58 9.86
C GLN A 25 -1.76 12.63 11.11
N ASN A 26 -2.24 12.06 12.20
CA ASN A 26 -1.60 12.09 13.51
C ASN A 26 -1.30 10.67 13.96
N SER A 27 -0.02 10.35 14.20
CA SER A 27 0.39 9.02 14.65
C SER A 27 -0.22 8.62 16.00
N ALA A 28 -0.53 9.59 16.87
CA ALA A 28 -1.17 9.31 18.16
C ALA A 28 -2.65 8.90 18.04
N ALA A 29 -3.28 9.17 16.90
CA ALA A 29 -4.68 8.83 16.64
C ALA A 29 -4.85 7.45 15.97
N VAL A 30 -3.77 6.83 15.51
CA VAL A 30 -3.80 5.52 14.82
C VAL A 30 -4.13 4.43 15.82
N THR A 31 -5.23 3.70 15.59
CA THR A 31 -5.56 2.50 16.38
C THR A 31 -4.95 1.24 15.74
N THR A 32 -4.99 0.13 16.46
CA THR A 32 -4.59 -1.18 15.92
C THR A 32 -5.47 -1.63 14.75
N ALA A 33 -6.75 -1.26 14.74
CA ALA A 33 -7.66 -1.56 13.64
C ALA A 33 -7.35 -0.73 12.38
N ASP A 34 -6.80 0.47 12.55
CA ASP A 34 -6.40 1.36 11.46
C ASP A 34 -5.06 0.98 10.82
N PHE A 35 -4.29 0.09 11.47
CA PHE A 35 -2.94 -0.25 11.05
C PHE A 35 -2.93 -1.24 9.88
N VAL A 36 -3.39 -0.79 8.71
CA VAL A 36 -3.43 -1.54 7.46
C VAL A 36 -2.59 -0.80 6.40
N PRO A 37 -1.24 -0.79 6.55
CA PRO A 37 -0.35 -0.06 5.64
C PRO A 37 -0.39 -0.67 4.23
N ARG A 38 -0.25 0.19 3.21
CA ARG A 38 -0.08 -0.22 1.80
C ARG A 38 1.37 -0.64 1.48
N ILE A 39 2.29 -0.34 2.40
CA ILE A 39 3.71 -0.73 2.37
C ILE A 39 3.92 -1.83 3.41
N ARG A 40 4.63 -2.91 3.07
CA ARG A 40 4.90 -4.00 4.01
C ARG A 40 6.39 -4.30 4.11
N VAL A 41 6.92 -4.28 5.32
CA VAL A 41 8.28 -4.70 5.62
C VAL A 41 8.32 -6.22 5.76
N ILE A 42 9.17 -6.84 4.95
CA ILE A 42 9.55 -8.24 5.05
C ILE A 42 10.95 -8.26 5.66
N LYS A 43 11.08 -8.95 6.80
CA LYS A 43 12.33 -9.09 7.52
C LYS A 43 12.59 -10.58 7.73
N GLU A 44 13.57 -11.09 7.02
CA GLU A 44 14.08 -12.46 7.12
C GLU A 44 15.51 -12.41 7.68
N ASP A 45 16.06 -13.57 8.05
CA ASP A 45 17.42 -13.65 8.60
C ASP A 45 18.49 -13.18 7.60
N SER A 46 18.25 -13.37 6.30
CA SER A 46 19.22 -13.10 5.23
C SER A 46 18.98 -11.79 4.47
N PHE A 47 17.79 -11.19 4.58
CA PHE A 47 17.49 -9.93 3.91
C PHE A 47 16.35 -9.20 4.60
N THR A 48 16.30 -7.88 4.38
CA THR A 48 15.18 -7.06 4.80
C THR A 48 14.80 -6.13 3.66
N THR A 49 13.50 -5.97 3.41
CA THR A 49 13.01 -5.10 2.34
C THR A 49 11.61 -4.57 2.64
N ALA A 50 11.23 -3.50 1.96
CA ALA A 50 9.88 -2.97 1.97
C ALA A 50 9.21 -3.25 0.61
N THR A 51 8.13 -4.01 0.63
CA THR A 51 7.32 -4.33 -0.56
C THR A 51 6.14 -3.36 -0.67
N VAL A 52 5.86 -2.93 -1.89
CA VAL A 52 4.77 -2.00 -2.24
C VAL A 52 4.06 -2.49 -3.50
N CYS A 53 2.88 -1.94 -3.78
CA CYS A 53 2.32 -2.05 -5.12
C CYS A 53 3.30 -1.45 -6.13
N HIS A 54 3.77 -2.25 -7.08
CA HIS A 54 4.75 -1.85 -8.09
C HIS A 54 4.20 -0.90 -9.15
N GLN A 55 2.88 -0.65 -9.16
CA GLN A 55 2.23 0.19 -10.16
C GLN A 55 2.49 -0.29 -11.60
N CYS A 56 2.66 -1.62 -11.78
CA CYS A 56 3.11 -2.29 -13.01
C CYS A 56 2.36 -1.78 -14.22
N GLU A 57 3.04 -1.47 -15.32
CA GLU A 57 2.44 -0.94 -16.57
C GLU A 57 1.26 -1.78 -17.07
N ASP A 58 1.49 -3.08 -17.27
CA ASP A 58 0.46 -4.06 -17.70
C ASP A 58 -0.58 -4.39 -16.61
N ALA A 59 -0.25 -4.15 -15.34
CA ALA A 59 -1.15 -4.33 -14.19
C ALA A 59 -2.07 -5.57 -14.29
N PRO A 60 -1.52 -6.79 -14.22
CA PRO A 60 -2.32 -8.01 -14.36
C PRO A 60 -3.46 -8.10 -13.35
N CYS A 61 -3.30 -7.48 -12.17
CA CYS A 61 -4.37 -7.36 -11.17
C CYS A 61 -5.59 -6.56 -11.68
N ALA A 62 -5.40 -5.53 -12.49
CA ALA A 62 -6.48 -4.79 -13.13
C ALA A 62 -7.13 -5.61 -14.25
N ASN A 63 -6.30 -6.25 -15.10
CA ASN A 63 -6.76 -7.04 -16.24
C ASN A 63 -7.69 -8.20 -15.84
N VAL A 64 -7.46 -8.81 -14.68
CA VAL A 64 -8.29 -9.93 -14.18
C VAL A 64 -9.48 -9.49 -13.33
N CYS A 65 -9.61 -8.21 -12.98
CA CYS A 65 -10.66 -7.75 -12.05
C CYS A 65 -12.04 -7.75 -12.72
N PRO A 66 -12.95 -8.69 -12.39
CA PRO A 66 -14.21 -8.84 -13.13
C PRO A 66 -15.17 -7.67 -12.91
N VAL A 67 -15.04 -6.98 -11.77
CA VAL A 67 -15.88 -5.87 -11.35
C VAL A 67 -15.22 -4.51 -11.56
N GLN A 68 -14.05 -4.46 -12.20
CA GLN A 68 -13.33 -3.22 -12.52
C GLN A 68 -13.02 -2.33 -11.29
N ALA A 69 -12.87 -2.95 -10.12
CA ALA A 69 -12.47 -2.27 -8.89
C ALA A 69 -11.02 -1.78 -8.92
N ILE A 70 -10.18 -2.42 -9.74
CA ILE A 70 -8.76 -2.12 -9.89
C ILE A 70 -8.56 -1.52 -11.27
N ARG A 71 -8.03 -0.29 -11.34
CA ARG A 71 -7.89 0.45 -12.60
C ARG A 71 -6.67 1.35 -12.61
N ARG A 72 -6.14 1.58 -13.81
CA ARG A 72 -5.13 2.62 -14.03
C ARG A 72 -5.80 3.98 -14.14
N ASP A 73 -5.36 4.93 -13.32
CA ASP A 73 -5.74 6.34 -13.40
C ASP A 73 -4.51 7.21 -13.15
N ARG A 74 -4.32 8.26 -13.95
CA ARG A 74 -3.17 9.20 -13.85
C ARG A 74 -1.79 8.53 -13.67
N GLY A 75 -1.55 7.39 -14.32
CA GLY A 75 -0.28 6.65 -14.22
C GLY A 75 -0.16 5.71 -13.03
N HIS A 76 -1.19 5.57 -12.19
CA HIS A 76 -1.19 4.69 -11.02
C HIS A 76 -2.33 3.67 -11.07
N ILE A 77 -2.09 2.48 -10.53
CA ILE A 77 -3.08 1.47 -10.22
C ILE A 77 -3.77 1.81 -8.90
N PHE A 78 -5.06 2.09 -9.02
CA PHE A 78 -5.96 2.38 -7.92
C PHE A 78 -6.91 1.23 -7.67
N VAL A 79 -7.23 0.99 -6.41
CA VAL A 79 -8.29 0.09 -5.97
C VAL A 79 -9.40 0.95 -5.39
N THR A 80 -10.61 0.84 -5.94
CA THR A 80 -11.79 1.50 -5.38
C THR A 80 -12.62 0.53 -4.55
N SER A 81 -13.07 0.98 -3.39
CA SER A 81 -14.15 0.31 -2.67
C SER A 81 -15.43 0.44 -3.51
N ILE A 82 -16.01 -0.68 -3.93
CA ILE A 82 -17.21 -0.77 -4.78
C ILE A 82 -18.52 -0.30 -4.09
N ALA A 83 -18.43 0.50 -3.03
CA ALA A 83 -19.60 0.90 -2.26
C ALA A 83 -20.60 1.83 -2.99
N LEU A 84 -20.35 2.26 -4.25
CA LEU A 84 -21.13 3.35 -4.87
C LEU A 84 -21.49 3.17 -6.36
N HIS A 85 -21.57 1.94 -6.90
CA HIS A 85 -22.21 1.75 -8.22
C HIS A 85 -23.38 0.75 -8.22
N TRP A 86 -23.81 0.30 -7.04
CA TRP A 86 -25.03 -0.50 -6.84
C TRP A 86 -25.92 0.08 -5.73
N LEU A 87 -25.87 1.40 -5.54
CA LEU A 87 -26.89 2.22 -4.88
C LEU A 87 -27.30 3.32 -5.86
#